data_AF-A0A3D5R2D7-F1
#
_entry.id   AF-A0A3D5R2D7-F1
#
_cell.length_a   1.000
_cell.length_b   1.000
_cell.length_c   1.000
_cell.angle_alpha   90.00
_cell.angle_beta   90.00
_cell.angle_gamma   90.00
#
_symmetry.space_group_name_H-M   'P 1'
#
loop_
_entity.id
_entity.type
_entity.pdbx_description
1 polymer ?
#
loop_
_entity_poly.entity_id
_entity_poly.type
_entity_poly.pdbx_seq_one_letter_code
_entity_poly.pdbx_strand_id
1 'polypeptide(L)' 'TTVLILGETGTGKELIAAAIHDMSPRKERPLITVNCAALLNNLIESELFGREKGAFTGADSRRMGRFEVA' A
#
# COMPACT_ATOMS: atom_id res chain seq x y z
N THR A 1 -4.80 -13.44 -7.91
CA THR A 1 -3.47 -13.91 -8.35
C THR A 1 -2.43 -13.01 -7.76
N THR A 2 -1.41 -13.57 -7.13
CA THR A 2 -0.29 -12.81 -6.57
C THR A 2 0.88 -12.91 -7.54
N VAL A 3 1.55 -11.79 -7.81
CA VAL A 3 2.67 -11.72 -8.75
C VAL A 3 3.87 -11.13 -8.02
N LEU A 4 5.07 -11.68 -8.27
CA LEU A 4 6.33 -11.17 -7.77
C LEU A 4 7.16 -10.64 -8.95
N ILE A 5 7.56 -9.38 -8.90
CA ILE A 5 8.38 -8.73 -9.93
C ILE A 5 9.79 -8.53 -9.36
N LEU A 6 10.78 -9.22 -9.94
CA LEU A 6 12.18 -9.13 -9.55
C LEU A 6 12.96 -8.25 -10.54
N GLY A 7 13.98 -7.54 -10.03
CA GLY A 7 14.85 -6.69 -10.85
C GLY A 7 15.58 -5.66 -10.00
N GLU A 8 16.59 -5.01 -10.57
CA GLU A 8 17.40 -4.00 -9.89
C GLU A 8 16.63 -2.72 -9.56
N THR A 9 17.14 -1.91 -8.63
CA THR A 9 16.55 -0.61 -8.29
C THR A 9 16.61 0.32 -9.50
N GLY A 10 15.51 1.01 -9.80
CA GLY A 10 15.43 1.94 -10.94
C GLY A 10 14.99 1.33 -12.28
N THR A 11 14.73 0.02 -12.35
CA THR A 11 14.26 -0.64 -13.60
C THR A 11 12.78 -0.43 -13.94
N GLY A 12 12.07 0.42 -13.19
CA GLY A 12 10.66 0.74 -13.50
C GLY A 12 9.66 -0.37 -13.15
N LYS A 13 9.92 -1.19 -12.12
CA LYS A 13 9.01 -2.29 -11.68
C LYS A 13 7.57 -1.84 -11.42
N GLU A 14 7.37 -0.58 -11.03
CA GLU A 14 6.03 0.00 -10.83
C GLU A 14 5.23 0.09 -12.13
N LEU A 15 5.87 0.41 -13.26
CA LEU A 15 5.23 0.46 -14.58
C LEU A 15 4.76 -0.93 -15.01
N ILE A 16 5.53 -1.97 -14.69
CA ILE A 16 5.16 -3.36 -14.96
C ILE A 16 3.96 -3.76 -14.11
N ALA A 17 3.93 -3.39 -12.82
CA ALA A 17 2.79 -3.65 -11.95
C ALA A 17 1.50 -2.96 -12.46
N ALA A 18 1.60 -1.72 -12.93
CA ALA A 18 0.49 -0.99 -13.53
C ALA A 18 -0.01 -1.67 -14.83
N ALA A 19 0.91 -2.06 -15.73
CA ALA A 19 0.55 -2.77 -16.94
C ALA A 19 -0.15 -4.12 -16.66
N ILE A 20 0.30 -4.86 -15.65
CA ILE A 20 -0.34 -6.11 -15.22
C ILE A 20 -1.78 -5.83 -14.73
N HIS A 21 -1.98 -4.75 -13.97
CA HIS A 21 -3.31 -4.36 -13.49
C HIS A 21 -4.25 -4.00 -14.65
N ASP A 22 -3.77 -3.21 -15.61
CA ASP A 22 -4.54 -2.78 -16.80
C ASP A 22 -4.95 -3.94 -17.70
N MET A 23 -4.10 -4.97 -17.79
CA MET A 23 -4.38 -6.21 -18.53
C MET A 23 -5.25 -7.21 -17.74
N SER A 24 -5.48 -6.96 -16.45
CA SER A 24 -6.26 -7.85 -15.60
C SER A 24 -7.77 -7.62 -15.75
N PRO A 25 -8.62 -8.60 -15.37
CA PRO A 25 -10.07 -8.38 -15.28
C PRO A 25 -10.48 -7.35 -14.21
N ARG A 26 -9.52 -6.81 -13.44
CA ARG A 26 -9.74 -5.80 -12.38
C ARG A 26 -9.30 -4.39 -12.79
N LYS A 27 -8.98 -4.15 -14.06
CA LYS A 27 -8.50 -2.85 -14.57
C LYS A 27 -9.35 -1.64 -14.17
N GLU A 28 -10.66 -1.80 -13.98
CA GLU A 28 -11.57 -0.70 -13.59
C GLU A 28 -11.56 -0.40 -12.09
N ARG A 29 -10.88 -1.23 -11.28
CA ARG A 29 -10.72 -1.01 -9.84
C ARG A 29 -9.48 -0.15 -9.56
N PRO A 30 -9.47 0.62 -8.46
CA PRO A 30 -8.31 1.43 -8.11
C PRO A 30 -7.07 0.56 -7.88
N LEU A 31 -5.94 0.99 -8.45
CA LEU A 31 -4.63 0.43 -8.17
C LEU A 31 -3.99 1.19 -7.00
N ILE A 32 -3.74 0.50 -5.89
CA ILE A 32 -3.11 1.09 -4.71
C ILE A 32 -1.65 0.65 -4.68
N THR A 33 -0.73 1.61 -4.87
CA THR A 33 0.72 1.37 -4.79
C THR A 33 1.25 1.74 -3.40
N VAL A 34 2.15 0.92 -2.88
CA VAL A 34 2.76 1.10 -1.57
C VAL A 34 4.26 0.89 -1.72
N ASN A 35 5.04 1.95 -1.50
CA ASN A 35 6.50 1.88 -1.54
C ASN A 35 7.05 1.57 -0.13
N CYS A 36 7.43 0.32 0.09
CA CYS A 36 7.97 -0.14 1.38
C CYS A 36 9.34 0.47 1.72
N ALA A 37 10.12 0.96 0.74
CA ALA A 37 11.41 1.60 1.02
C ALA A 37 11.25 3.01 1.62
N ALA A 38 10.11 3.67 1.37
CA ALA A 38 9.77 4.97 1.95
C ALA A 38 9.00 4.86 3.27
N LEU A 39 8.64 3.65 3.70
CA LEU A 39 7.85 3.41 4.91
C LEU A 39 8.76 3.08 6.11
N LEU A 40 8.79 3.99 7.09
CA LEU A 40 9.41 3.75 8.39
C LEU A 40 8.67 2.60 9.10
N ASN A 41 9.41 1.56 9.52
CA ASN A 41 8.88 0.31 10.11
C ASN A 41 7.82 0.50 11.21
N ASN A 42 7.89 1.59 11.99
CA ASN A 42 6.96 1.86 13.09
C ASN A 42 5.61 2.50 12.66
N LEU A 43 5.44 2.91 11.40
CA LEU A 43 4.20 3.49 10.87
C LEU A 43 3.43 2.55 9.93
N ILE A 44 3.95 1.35 9.64
CA ILE A 44 3.38 0.40 8.67
C ILE A 44 1.99 -0.09 9.10
N GLU A 45 1.84 -0.58 10.33
CA GLU A 45 0.51 -0.95 10.87
C GLU A 45 -0.42 0.27 10.91
N SER A 46 0.20 1.41 11.15
CA SER A 46 -0.35 2.75 11.32
C SER A 46 -1.24 3.25 10.16
N GLU A 47 -0.76 2.99 8.95
CA GLU A 47 -1.38 3.45 7.70
C GLU A 47 -2.13 2.34 6.96
N LEU A 48 -1.71 1.08 7.12
CA LEU A 48 -2.35 -0.05 6.45
C LEU A 48 -3.68 -0.40 7.11
N PHE A 49 -3.72 -0.54 8.44
CA PHE A 49 -4.90 -1.03 9.16
C PHE A 49 -5.71 0.07 9.86
N GLY A 50 -5.17 1.28 9.92
CA GLY A 50 -5.77 2.38 10.66
C GLY A 50 -5.41 2.33 12.15
N ARG A 51 -5.88 3.33 12.90
CA ARG A 51 -5.65 3.45 14.35
C ARG A 51 -6.88 4.00 15.05
N GLU A 52 -7.22 3.39 16.17
CA GLU A 52 -8.19 3.92 17.13
C GLU A 52 -7.52 4.86 18.14
N LYS A 53 -8.33 5.77 18.69
CA LYS A 53 -7.89 6.73 19.70
C LYS A 53 -7.43 5.97 20.95
N GLY A 54 -6.17 6.18 21.37
CA GLY A 54 -5.61 5.54 22.57
C GLY A 54 -4.75 4.28 22.37
N ALA A 55 -4.46 3.86 21.14
CA ALA A 55 -3.61 2.68 20.89
C ALA A 55 -2.13 2.87 21.31
N PHE A 56 -1.65 4.11 21.40
CA PHE A 56 -0.34 4.48 21.95
C PHE A 56 -0.35 5.95 22.42
N THR A 57 0.67 6.38 23.18
CA THR A 57 0.82 7.77 23.64
C THR A 57 0.95 8.74 22.46
N GLY A 58 -0.10 9.54 22.21
CA GLY A 58 -0.21 10.47 21.07
C GLY A 58 -1.28 10.13 20.03
N ALA A 59 -2.07 9.07 20.22
CA ALA A 59 -3.19 8.71 19.35
C ALA A 59 -4.45 9.54 19.64
N ASP A 60 -4.47 10.83 19.25
CA ASP A 60 -5.58 11.77 19.54
C ASP A 60 -6.76 11.72 18.56
N SER A 61 -6.58 11.13 17.37
CA SER A 61 -7.61 11.08 16.32
C SER A 61 -7.68 9.71 15.62
N ARG A 62 -8.91 9.25 15.35
CA ARG A 62 -9.18 8.04 14.55
C ARG A 62 -8.78 8.30 13.09
N ARG A 63 -7.95 7.41 12.51
CA ARG A 63 -7.57 7.47 11.10
C ARG A 63 -7.84 6.11 10.47
N MET A 64 -8.74 6.07 9.48
CA MET A 64 -9.08 4.84 8.75
C MET A 64 -7.88 4.37 7.92
N GLY A 65 -7.67 3.05 7.89
CA GLY A 65 -6.55 2.41 7.19
C GLY A 65 -6.78 2.32 5.69
N ARG A 66 -5.70 2.31 4.90
CA ARG A 66 -5.79 2.18 3.43
C ARG A 66 -6.45 0.87 2.97
N PHE A 67 -6.46 -0.18 3.80
CA PHE A 67 -7.18 -1.43 3.51
C PHE A 67 -8.71 -1.33 3.63
N GLU A 68 -9.24 -0.39 4.42
CA GLU A 68 -10.70 -0.20 4.56
C GLU A 68 -11.30 0.67 3.45
N VAL A 69 -10.46 1.38 2.68
CA VAL A 69 -10.89 2.31 1.62
C VAL A 69 -10.96 1.61 0.25
N ALA A 70 -10.49 0.36 0.13
CA ALA A 70 -10.31 -0.38 -1.12
C ALA A 70 -11.46 -1.35 -1.46
#